data_AF-A0A2N5KCR1-F1
#
_entry.id   AF-A0A2N5KCR1-F1
#
_cell.length_a   1.000
_cell.length_b   1.000
_cell.length_c   1.000
_cell.angle_alpha   90.00
_cell.angle_beta   90.00
_cell.angle_gamma   90.00
#
_symmetry.space_group_name_H-M   'P 1'
#
loop_
_entity.id
_entity.type
_entity.pdbx_description
1 polymer ?
#
loop_
_entity_poly.entity_id
_entity_poly.type
_entity_poly.pdbx_seq_one_letter_code
_entity_poly.pdbx_strand_id
1 'polypeptide(L)' 'MADQPDYKSYLLRLWQAQTAAGVAWRASLEEPHSGTRLGFSSLQRLHEFLLDQTAVEGQQTTTPATTDAAAPMEPGNKA' A
#
# COMPACT_ATOMS: atom_id res chain seq x y z
N MET A 1 2.83 6.21 21.69
CA MET A 1 3.99 6.38 20.78
C MET A 1 4.05 5.15 19.90
N ALA A 2 3.61 5.26 18.64
CA ALA A 2 3.88 4.27 17.61
C ALA A 2 3.72 4.99 16.26
N ASP A 3 4.73 5.76 15.89
CA ASP A 3 4.96 6.16 14.51
C ASP A 3 5.42 4.87 13.81
N GLN A 4 4.49 4.12 13.23
CA GLN A 4 4.87 3.02 12.34
C GLN A 4 5.34 3.69 11.06
N PRO A 5 6.62 3.57 10.68
CA PRO A 5 7.05 4.03 9.37
C PRO A 5 6.22 3.25 8.35
N ASP A 6 5.60 3.96 7.41
CA ASP A 6 4.80 3.40 6.32
C ASP A 6 5.70 2.57 5.39
N TYR A 7 6.06 1.36 5.87
CA TYR A 7 7.07 0.51 5.25
C TYR A 7 6.40 -0.40 4.24
N LYS A 8 6.58 -0.07 2.96
CA LYS A 8 6.05 -0.84 1.84
C LYS A 8 7.15 -1.78 1.32
N SER A 9 6.85 -3.08 1.24
CA SER A 9 7.74 -4.13 0.71
C SER A 9 7.15 -4.77 -0.53
N TYR A 10 7.97 -4.93 -1.57
CA TYR A 10 7.57 -5.57 -2.82
C TYR A 10 8.66 -6.52 -3.32
N LEU A 11 8.25 -7.66 -3.88
CA LEU A 11 9.13 -8.52 -4.66
C LEU A 11 9.15 -8.04 -6.11
N LEU A 12 10.28 -7.47 -6.54
CA LEU A 12 10.49 -7.06 -7.91
C LEU A 12 10.95 -8.22 -8.78
N ARG A 13 10.27 -8.43 -9.91
CA ARG A 13 10.69 -9.37 -10.96
C ARG A 13 10.88 -8.61 -12.27
N LEU A 14 12.01 -8.88 -12.92
CA LEU A 14 12.39 -8.30 -14.21
C LEU A 14 12.71 -9.43 -15.18
N TRP A 15 12.20 -9.33 -16.40
CA TRP A 15 12.52 -10.31 -17.44
C TRP A 15 12.44 -9.67 -18.83
N GLN A 16 13.20 -10.22 -19.76
CA GLN A 16 13.11 -9.87 -21.17
C GLN A 16 12.01 -10.70 -21.83
N ALA A 17 11.06 -10.02 -22.47
CA ALA A 17 10.00 -10.64 -23.24
C ALA A 17 10.21 -10.32 -24.73
N GLN A 18 10.08 -11.34 -25.57
CA GLN A 18 10.01 -11.15 -27.01
C GLN A 18 8.67 -10.51 -27.35
N THR A 19 8.71 -9.37 -28.01
CA THR A 19 7.52 -8.66 -28.53
C THR A 19 7.61 -8.55 -30.04
N ALA A 20 6.50 -8.16 -30.68
CA ALA A 20 6.49 -7.89 -32.13
C ALA A 20 7.49 -6.80 -32.56
N ALA A 21 7.90 -5.93 -31.63
CA ALA A 21 8.89 -4.87 -31.87
C ALA A 21 10.32 -5.25 -31.44
N GLY A 22 10.56 -6.49 -30.98
CA GLY A 22 11.85 -6.97 -30.49
C GLY A 22 11.86 -7.32 -29.00
N VAL A 23 13.05 -7.41 -28.41
CA VAL A 23 13.24 -7.72 -26.99
C VAL A 23 12.85 -6.51 -26.14
N ALA A 24 11.86 -6.66 -25.27
CA ALA A 24 11.45 -5.62 -24.34
C ALA A 24 11.56 -6.09 -22.88
N TRP A 25 12.02 -5.20 -22.01
CA TRP A 25 11.99 -5.46 -20.57
C TRP A 25 10.57 -5.32 -20.02
N ARG A 26 10.14 -6.34 -19.30
CA ARG A 26 8.91 -6.36 -18.50
C ARG A 26 9.27 -6.37 -17.02
N ALA A 27 8.37 -5.83 -16.23
CA ALA A 27 8.50 -5.85 -14.78
C ALA A 27 7.20 -6.28 -14.12
N SER A 28 7.29 -6.92 -12.96
CA SER A 28 6.16 -7.06 -12.06
C SER A 28 6.59 -6.85 -10.63
N LEU A 29 5.71 -6.23 -9.85
CA LEU A 29 5.79 -6.18 -8.40
C LEU A 29 4.79 -7.16 -7.82
N GLU A 30 5.22 -7.89 -6.79
CA GLU A 30 4.35 -8.75 -6.00
C GLU A 30 4.39 -8.30 -4.54
N GLU A 31 3.23 -8.07 -3.96
CA GLU A 31 3.07 -7.72 -2.56
C GLU A 31 3.11 -8.99 -1.71
N PRO A 32 4.07 -9.15 -0.79
CA PRO A 32 4.21 -10.40 -0.03
C PRO A 32 3.07 -10.61 0.97
N HIS A 33 2.42 -9.54 1.44
CA HIS A 33 1.34 -9.63 2.44
C HIS A 33 -0.01 -10.02 1.84
N SER A 34 -0.32 -9.54 0.63
CA SER A 34 -1.61 -9.78 -0.05
C SER A 34 -1.51 -10.81 -1.18
N GLY A 35 -0.30 -11.07 -1.68
CA GLY A 35 -0.07 -11.86 -2.90
C GLY A 35 -0.49 -11.14 -4.18
N THR A 36 -0.87 -9.86 -4.10
CA THR A 36 -1.27 -9.06 -5.26
C THR A 36 -0.08 -8.87 -6.19
N ARG A 37 -0.28 -9.15 -7.48
CA ARG A 37 0.74 -8.97 -8.51
C ARG A 37 0.35 -7.85 -9.47
N LEU A 38 1.21 -6.85 -9.58
CA LEU A 38 1.10 -5.73 -10.49
C LEU A 38 2.10 -5.93 -11.64
N GLY A 39 1.58 -6.05 -12.87
CA GLY A 39 2.38 -6.18 -14.08
C GLY A 39 2.60 -4.83 -14.75
N PHE A 40 3.84 -4.55 -15.13
CA PHE A 40 4.24 -3.30 -15.79
C PHE A 40 4.82 -3.60 -17.18
N SER A 41 4.35 -2.84 -18.16
CA SER A 41 4.76 -2.96 -19.55
C SER A 41 6.12 -2.31 -19.84
N SER A 42 6.59 -1.43 -18.96
CA SER A 42 7.89 -0.75 -19.03
C SER A 42 8.41 -0.39 -17.64
N LEU A 43 9.73 -0.19 -17.51
CA LEU A 43 10.36 0.25 -16.27
C LEU A 43 9.91 1.66 -15.84
N GLN A 44 9.59 2.53 -16.80
CA GLN A 44 9.11 3.88 -16.50
C GLN A 44 7.77 3.83 -15.75
N ARG A 45 6.83 2.97 -16.16
CA ARG A 45 5.55 2.81 -15.46
C ARG A 45 5.73 2.25 -14.05
N LEU A 46 6.69 1.34 -13.86
CA LEU A 46 7.05 0.84 -12.54
C LEU A 46 7.61 1.96 -11.65
N HIS A 47 8.48 2.82 -12.20
CA HIS A 47 9.05 3.94 -11.47
C HIS A 47 7.99 4.97 -11.06
N GLU A 48 7.11 5.36 -11.99
CA GLU A 48 5.97 6.24 -11.71
C GLU A 48 5.09 5.69 -10.57
N PHE A 49 4.81 4.38 -10.58
CA PHE A 49 4.06 3.73 -9.51
C PHE A 49 4.78 3.81 -8.16
N LEU A 50 6.09 3.51 -8.09
CA LEU A 50 6.84 3.59 -6.84
C LEU A 50 6.92 5.01 -6.29
N LEU A 51 7.02 6.01 -7.17
CA LEU A 51 6.98 7.42 -6.79
C LEU A 51 5.61 7.79 -6.21
N ASP A 52 4.51 7.34 -6.82
CA ASP A 52 3.16 7.57 -6.31
C ASP A 52 2.96 6.94 -4.92
N GLN A 53 3.38 5.68 -4.75
CA GLN A 53 3.27 4.96 -3.47
C GLN A 53 4.08 5.55 -2.32
N THR A 54 5.13 6.33 -2.64
CA THR A 54 6.04 6.95 -1.68
C THR A 54 5.89 8.47 -1.61
N ALA A 55 5.07 9.07 -2.48
CA ALA A 55 4.64 10.44 -2.37
C ALA A 55 3.73 10.53 -1.14
N VAL A 56 4.34 10.89 -0.01
CA VAL A 56 3.76 11.08 1.33
C VAL A 56 2.23 11.22 1.28
N GLU A 57 1.53 10.17 1.75
CA GLU A 57 0.10 10.23 2.06
C GLU A 57 -0.07 11.15 3.28
N GLY A 58 -0.02 12.46 3.06
CA GLY A 58 -0.43 13.48 4.02
C GLY A 58 -1.95 13.57 4.19
N GLN A 59 -2.71 12.57 3.71
CA GLN A 59 -4.17 12.55 3.80
C GLN A 59 -4.60 11.41 4.71
N GLN A 60 -4.70 11.77 5.98
CA GLN A 60 -5.44 11.08 7.01
C GLN A 60 -6.79 10.58 6.44
N THR A 61 -6.88 9.29 6.13
CA THR A 61 -8.18 8.63 6.02
C THR A 61 -8.67 8.37 7.43
N THR A 62 -9.27 9.43 7.97
CA THR A 62 -10.48 9.37 8.79
C THR A 62 -11.12 7.97 8.75
N THR A 63 -10.98 7.21 9.82
CA THR A 63 -11.98 6.21 10.16
C THR A 63 -13.17 7.00 10.71
N PRO A 64 -14.29 7.15 9.98
CA PRO A 64 -15.50 7.64 10.61
C PRO A 64 -15.91 6.60 11.66
N ALA A 65 -16.28 7.12 12.83
CA ALA A 65 -16.83 6.35 13.93
C ALA A 65 -17.80 5.26 13.42
N THR A 66 -17.52 4.01 13.77
CA THR A 66 -18.54 2.97 13.86
C THR A 66 -18.47 2.42 15.27
N THR A 67 -19.35 3.00 16.08
CA THR A 67 -20.03 2.42 17.24
C THR A 67 -20.07 0.89 17.20
N ASP A 68 -19.44 0.25 18.18
CA ASP A 68 -19.97 -0.99 18.75
C ASP A 68 -19.56 -1.10 20.23
N ALA A 69 -20.49 -1.65 21.01
CA ALA A 69 -20.68 -1.44 22.43
C ALA A 69 -19.76 -2.29 23.32
N ALA A 70 -19.31 -1.70 24.44
CA ALA A 70 -19.38 -2.31 25.77
C ALA A 70 -18.98 -1.30 26.85
N ALA A 71 -19.97 -0.64 27.47
CA ALA A 71 -19.82 -0.12 28.83
C ALA A 71 -19.66 -1.30 29.81
N PRO A 72 -19.06 -1.11 31.00
CA PRO A 72 -19.93 -0.73 32.12
C PRO A 72 -19.31 0.18 33.21
N MET A 73 -20.22 0.77 34.00
CA MET A 73 -20.10 1.25 35.40
C MET A 73 -19.62 2.68 35.74
N GLU A 74 -20.65 3.53 35.97
CA GLU A 74 -20.80 4.61 36.98
C GLU A 74 -20.61 4.13 38.46
N PRO A 75 -20.66 4.96 39.55
CA PRO A 75 -21.16 6.35 39.67
C PRO A 75 -20.31 7.33 40.54
N GLY A 76 -20.64 8.63 40.50
CA GLY A 76 -20.39 9.52 41.66
C GLY A 76 -20.19 11.01 41.37
N ASN A 77 -21.26 11.81 41.36
CA ASN A 77 -21.20 13.10 42.05
C ASN A 77 -22.57 13.50 42.61
N LYS A 78 -22.55 13.91 43.88
CA LYS A 78 -23.66 14.23 44.76
C LYS A 78 -23.86 15.75 44.72
N ALA A 79 -25.11 16.20 44.59
CA ALA A 79 -25.51 17.60 44.87
C ALA A 79 -25.79 17.80 46.36
#